data_AF-A0A6V7VKS3-F1
#
_entry.id   AF-A0A6V7VKS3-F1
#
_cell.length_a   1.000
_cell.length_b   1.000
_cell.length_c   1.000
_cell.angle_alpha   90.00
_cell.angle_beta   90.00
_cell.angle_gamma   90.00
#
_symmetry.space_group_name_H-M   'P 1'
#
loop_
_entity.id
_entity.type
_entity.pdbx_description
1 polymer ?
#
loop_
_entity_poly.entity_id
_entity_poly.type
_entity_poly.pdbx_seq_one_letter_code
_entity_poly.pdbx_strand_id
1 'polypeptide(L)'
;MAGWKPIADNSLQNILHFGDELCQVAGITIYSVKQLPEIYTNSTPGIPIELVIKPNFNAQIYTLKKESENGKDLGIVLHKKKNKISSIIKGSPAYLASIPDSLPSYFYIPEPTNSQNTKQIEERTVPAIITELNGIPLSLYSKNEQFFKRIDLLQKGTEINLTLLPTDFCDLILRQLRAQCKDYQKFMHDS
;
A
#
# COMPACT_ATOMS: atom_id res chain seq x y z
N MET A 1 5.12 7.82 -1.26
CA MET A 1 5.01 7.91 0.22
C MET A 1 4.87 6.51 0.81
N ALA A 2 5.32 6.26 2.04
CA ALA A 2 5.35 4.90 2.57
C ALA A 2 4.98 4.78 4.05
N GLY A 3 3.72 4.42 4.31
CA GLY A 3 3.27 3.84 5.57
C GLY A 3 3.54 4.68 6.82
N TRP A 4 3.30 5.99 6.75
CA TRP A 4 3.71 6.97 7.74
C TRP A 4 3.02 6.76 9.10
N LYS A 5 3.78 6.70 10.20
CA LYS A 5 3.22 7.00 11.53
C LYS A 5 2.67 8.43 11.49
N PRO A 6 1.48 8.69 12.06
CA PRO A 6 1.00 10.05 12.29
C PRO A 6 1.82 10.66 13.43
N ILE A 7 3.09 10.95 13.16
CA ILE A 7 3.88 11.87 13.97
C ILE A 7 3.50 13.32 13.59
N ALA A 8 2.98 13.52 12.37
CA ALA A 8 2.83 14.85 11.77
C ALA A 8 1.42 15.46 11.84
N ASP A 9 0.33 14.71 11.64
CA ASP A 9 -1.03 15.25 11.81
C ASP A 9 -2.07 14.13 11.69
N ASN A 10 -3.13 14.18 12.49
CA ASN A 10 -4.31 13.32 12.28
C ASN A 10 -5.11 13.77 11.04
N SER A 11 -4.99 15.03 10.62
CA SER A 11 -5.69 15.59 9.46
C SER A 11 -5.28 14.96 8.13
N LEU A 12 -4.07 14.38 8.05
CA LEU A 12 -3.54 13.72 6.86
C LEU A 12 -3.94 12.25 6.74
N GLN A 13 -4.59 11.69 7.78
CA GLN A 13 -5.12 10.33 7.73
C GLN A 13 -6.21 10.25 6.65
N ASN A 14 -6.13 9.25 5.77
CA ASN A 14 -7.00 9.04 4.60
C ASN A 14 -6.82 10.01 3.42
N ILE A 15 -5.88 10.98 3.49
CA ILE A 15 -5.54 11.83 2.33
C ILE A 15 -4.38 11.23 1.55
N LEU A 16 -3.44 10.61 2.26
CA LEU A 16 -2.17 10.13 1.72
C LEU A 16 -2.09 8.61 1.78
N HIS A 17 -1.95 7.98 0.62
CA HIS A 17 -1.87 6.54 0.47
C HIS A 17 -0.45 6.06 0.20
N PHE A 18 -0.23 4.75 0.42
CA PHE A 18 1.04 4.14 0.04
C PHE A 18 1.28 4.26 -1.47
N GLY A 19 2.45 4.75 -1.84
CA GLY A 19 2.87 4.93 -3.24
C GLY A 19 2.53 6.29 -3.84
N ASP A 20 1.79 7.16 -3.14
CA ASP A 20 1.50 8.51 -3.62
C ASP A 20 2.78 9.34 -3.83
N GLU A 21 2.78 10.17 -4.86
CA GLU A 21 3.91 11.00 -5.24
C GLU A 21 3.65 12.46 -4.83
N LEU A 22 4.57 13.03 -4.04
CA LEU A 22 4.55 14.44 -3.70
C LEU A 22 5.19 15.23 -4.85
N CYS A 23 4.37 15.90 -5.64
CA CYS A 23 4.81 16.62 -6.84
C CYS A 23 5.23 18.06 -6.53
N GLN A 24 4.49 18.76 -5.65
CA GLN A 24 4.80 20.15 -5.29
C GLN A 24 4.53 20.46 -3.82
N VAL A 25 5.31 21.38 -3.26
CA VAL A 25 5.13 21.96 -1.91
C VAL A 25 5.24 23.47 -2.02
N ALA A 26 4.24 24.22 -1.57
CA ALA A 26 4.22 25.69 -1.67
C ALA A 26 4.50 26.22 -3.09
N GLY A 27 3.94 25.56 -4.12
CA GLY A 27 4.16 25.90 -5.53
C GLY A 27 5.53 25.49 -6.10
N ILE A 28 6.41 24.87 -5.29
CA ILE A 28 7.74 24.42 -5.72
C ILE A 28 7.67 22.94 -6.11
N THR A 29 8.08 22.62 -7.35
CA THR A 29 8.18 21.23 -7.81
C THR A 29 9.28 20.46 -7.08
N ILE A 30 8.91 19.29 -6.57
CA ILE A 30 9.78 18.40 -5.79
C ILE A 30 10.31 17.30 -6.69
N TYR A 31 11.64 17.18 -6.77
CA TYR A 31 12.36 16.11 -7.45
C TYR A 31 13.10 15.20 -6.45
N SER A 32 13.32 15.68 -5.24
CA SER A 32 13.97 14.93 -4.16
C SER A 32 13.48 15.36 -2.79
N VAL A 33 13.35 14.40 -1.88
CA VAL A 33 13.06 14.65 -0.45
C VAL A 33 14.07 15.58 0.22
N LYS A 34 15.27 15.73 -0.35
CA LYS A 34 16.31 16.64 0.14
C LYS A 34 15.94 18.12 0.01
N GLN A 35 14.98 18.47 -0.84
CA GLN A 35 14.49 19.85 -1.00
C GLN A 35 13.54 20.26 0.13
N LEU A 36 12.89 19.30 0.80
CA LEU A 36 11.83 19.57 1.77
C LEU A 36 12.31 20.40 2.97
N PRO A 37 13.48 20.15 3.61
CA PRO A 37 13.89 20.93 4.76
C PRO A 37 14.04 22.42 4.48
N GLU A 38 14.57 22.79 3.31
CA GLU A 38 14.73 24.20 2.90
C GLU A 38 13.37 24.87 2.71
N ILE A 39 12.43 24.20 2.04
CA ILE A 39 11.08 24.70 1.81
C ILE A 39 10.34 24.92 3.13
N TYR A 40 10.41 23.95 4.06
CA TYR A 40 9.76 24.07 5.36
C TYR A 40 10.44 25.12 6.25
N THR A 41 11.77 25.28 6.19
CA THR A 41 12.48 26.31 6.98
C THR A 41 12.09 27.72 6.55
N ASN A 42 11.81 27.92 5.26
CA ASN A 42 11.38 29.20 4.70
C ASN A 42 9.87 29.43 4.80
N SER A 43 9.11 28.45 5.29
CA SER A 43 7.66 28.58 5.47
C SER A 43 7.33 29.41 6.70
N THR A 44 6.23 30.17 6.64
CA THR A 44 5.77 30.95 7.78
C THR A 44 5.01 30.04 8.76
N PRO A 45 5.45 29.92 10.02
CA PRO A 45 4.77 29.08 11.01
C PRO A 45 3.29 29.46 11.16
N GLY A 46 2.41 28.45 11.20
CA GLY A 46 0.97 28.62 11.35
C GLY A 46 0.21 28.95 10.05
N ILE A 47 0.91 29.13 8.93
CA ILE A 47 0.27 29.27 7.60
C ILE A 47 0.18 27.87 6.95
N PRO A 48 -1.01 27.44 6.48
CA PRO A 48 -1.14 26.20 5.74
C PRO A 48 -0.25 26.17 4.50
N ILE A 49 0.40 25.03 4.25
CA ILE A 49 1.24 24.81 3.07
C ILE A 49 0.45 23.97 2.08
N GLU A 50 0.35 24.45 0.84
CA GLU A 50 -0.26 23.70 -0.25
C GLU A 50 0.63 22.53 -0.67
N LEU A 51 0.00 21.36 -0.85
CA LEU A 51 0.63 20.14 -1.34
C LEU A 51 -0.06 19.68 -2.61
N VAL A 52 0.70 19.40 -3.66
CA VAL A 52 0.19 18.74 -4.88
C VAL A 52 0.64 17.29 -4.86
N ILE A 53 -0.33 16.39 -4.74
CA ILE A 53 -0.12 14.95 -4.67
C ILE A 53 -0.65 14.30 -5.94
N LYS A 54 0.13 13.39 -6.50
CA LYS A 54 -0.32 12.48 -7.56
C LYS A 54 -0.66 11.13 -6.92
N PRO A 55 -1.94 10.71 -6.99
CA PRO A 55 -2.38 9.44 -6.42
C PRO A 55 -1.70 8.23 -7.06
N ASN A 56 -1.52 7.18 -6.27
CA ASN A 56 -1.06 5.89 -6.75
C ASN A 56 -2.18 5.09 -7.46
N PHE A 57 -2.16 5.09 -8.79
CA PHE A 57 -3.11 4.34 -9.60
C PHE A 57 -2.87 2.82 -9.66
N ASN A 58 -1.81 2.31 -9.04
CA ASN A 58 -1.55 0.86 -9.01
C ASN A 58 -2.34 0.14 -7.90
N ALA A 59 -2.94 0.90 -6.97
CA ALA A 59 -3.66 0.36 -5.84
C ALA A 59 -5.01 -0.23 -6.28
N GLN A 60 -5.28 -1.46 -5.84
CA GLN A 60 -6.57 -2.13 -6.08
C GLN A 60 -7.27 -2.35 -4.74
N ILE A 61 -8.52 -1.87 -4.63
CA ILE A 61 -9.29 -1.92 -3.39
C ILE A 61 -10.31 -3.05 -3.48
N TYR A 62 -10.34 -3.91 -2.46
CA TYR A 62 -11.29 -5.00 -2.32
C TYR A 62 -12.05 -4.87 -1.02
N THR A 63 -13.33 -5.20 -1.06
CA THR A 63 -14.24 -5.10 0.08
C THR A 63 -14.75 -6.47 0.47
N LEU A 64 -14.66 -6.82 1.75
CA LEU A 64 -15.19 -8.07 2.30
C LEU A 64 -15.78 -7.85 3.69
N LYS A 65 -16.66 -8.75 4.13
CA LYS A 65 -17.26 -8.69 5.46
C LYS A 65 -16.54 -9.62 6.43
N LYS A 66 -16.28 -9.15 7.66
CA LYS A 66 -15.79 -9.98 8.76
C LYS A 66 -16.92 -10.85 9.31
N GLU A 67 -17.01 -12.10 8.89
CA GLU A 67 -18.11 -13.00 9.31
C GLU A 67 -17.86 -13.72 10.65
N SER A 68 -16.60 -13.78 11.09
CA SER A 68 -16.16 -14.44 12.33
C SER A 68 -15.45 -13.46 13.27
N GLU A 69 -15.33 -13.84 14.54
CA GLU A 69 -14.50 -13.10 15.51
C GLU A 69 -13.00 -13.20 15.16
N ASN A 70 -12.56 -14.33 14.62
CA ASN A 70 -11.16 -14.56 14.25
C ASN A 70 -10.86 -14.05 12.83
N GLY A 71 -9.89 -13.14 12.71
CA GLY A 71 -9.47 -12.58 11.43
C GLY A 71 -8.81 -13.58 10.48
N LYS A 72 -8.29 -14.70 10.99
CA LYS A 72 -7.77 -15.77 10.12
C LYS A 72 -8.87 -16.50 9.34
N ASP A 73 -10.12 -16.43 9.81
CA ASP A 73 -11.26 -17.04 9.14
C ASP A 73 -11.67 -16.28 7.86
N LEU A 74 -11.08 -15.11 7.60
CA LEU A 74 -11.21 -14.43 6.30
C LEU A 74 -10.67 -15.28 5.14
N GLY A 75 -9.78 -16.25 5.42
CA GLY A 75 -9.22 -17.16 4.41
C GLY A 75 -8.08 -16.57 3.57
N ILE A 76 -7.45 -15.51 4.06
CA ILE A 76 -6.20 -14.97 3.50
C ILE A 76 -5.02 -15.72 4.13
N VAL A 77 -4.10 -16.26 3.34
CA VAL A 77 -2.87 -16.88 3.84
C VAL A 77 -1.70 -15.95 3.59
N LEU A 78 -1.01 -15.54 4.66
CA LEU A 78 0.12 -14.61 4.59
C LEU A 78 1.47 -15.34 4.44
N HIS A 79 2.29 -14.89 3.51
CA HIS A 79 3.63 -15.42 3.31
C HIS A 79 4.58 -14.97 4.43
N LYS A 80 5.09 -15.94 5.21
CA LYS A 80 6.03 -15.72 6.34
C LYS A 80 5.50 -14.70 7.37
N LYS A 81 4.18 -14.70 7.64
CA LYS A 81 3.52 -13.82 8.63
C LYS A 81 3.67 -12.30 8.33
N LYS A 82 3.92 -11.94 7.07
CA LYS A 82 3.97 -10.56 6.56
C LYS A 82 2.77 -10.29 5.66
N ASN A 83 2.46 -9.03 5.37
CA ASN A 83 1.28 -8.65 4.57
C ASN A 83 1.28 -9.11 3.09
N LYS A 84 2.30 -9.85 2.65
CA LYS A 84 2.31 -10.46 1.31
C LYS A 84 1.38 -11.66 1.30
N ILE A 85 0.41 -11.69 0.40
CA ILE A 85 -0.52 -12.81 0.24
C ILE A 85 0.24 -13.98 -0.41
N SER A 86 0.06 -15.17 0.16
CA SER A 86 0.62 -16.42 -0.36
C SER A 86 -0.42 -17.22 -1.14
N SER A 87 -1.67 -17.21 -0.67
CA SER A 87 -2.80 -17.88 -1.29
C SER A 87 -4.11 -17.41 -0.63
N ILE A 88 -5.23 -17.69 -1.29
CA ILE A 88 -6.58 -17.47 -0.78
C ILE A 88 -7.29 -18.82 -0.67
N ILE A 89 -7.93 -19.07 0.48
CA ILE A 89 -8.63 -20.33 0.74
C ILE A 89 -9.96 -20.35 -0.03
N LYS A 90 -10.18 -21.37 -0.86
CA LYS A 90 -11.41 -21.52 -1.65
C LYS A 90 -12.66 -21.55 -0.76
N GLY A 91 -13.69 -20.80 -1.14
CA GLY A 91 -14.96 -20.71 -0.41
C GLY A 91 -14.93 -19.85 0.86
N SER A 92 -13.78 -19.25 1.19
CA SER A 92 -13.67 -18.29 2.29
C SER A 92 -14.27 -16.92 1.96
N PRO A 93 -14.50 -16.04 2.93
CA PRO A 93 -14.93 -14.66 2.69
C PRO A 93 -14.04 -13.92 1.69
N ALA A 94 -12.70 -14.07 1.78
CA ALA A 94 -11.78 -13.46 0.83
C ALA A 94 -11.93 -13.99 -0.60
N TYR A 95 -12.17 -15.30 -0.74
CA TYR A 95 -12.43 -15.91 -2.05
C TYR A 95 -13.74 -15.40 -2.66
N LEU A 96 -14.81 -15.32 -1.85
CA LEU A 96 -16.11 -14.83 -2.30
C LEU A 96 -16.06 -13.34 -2.67
N ALA A 97 -15.21 -12.57 -1.99
CA ALA A 97 -14.91 -11.18 -2.32
C ALA A 97 -13.96 -11.01 -3.51
N SER A 98 -13.57 -12.10 -4.19
CA SER A 98 -12.67 -12.09 -5.35
C SER A 98 -11.31 -11.43 -5.07
N ILE A 99 -10.82 -11.53 -3.83
CA ILE A 99 -9.49 -11.05 -3.47
C ILE A 99 -8.45 -11.92 -4.16
N PRO A 100 -7.51 -11.35 -4.92
CA PRO A 100 -6.48 -12.13 -5.57
C PRO A 100 -5.26 -12.33 -4.65
N ASP A 101 -4.54 -13.43 -4.85
CA ASP A 101 -3.21 -13.64 -4.26
C ASP A 101 -2.09 -13.01 -5.08
N SER A 102 -2.37 -12.60 -6.31
CA SER A 102 -1.43 -12.02 -7.26
C SER A 102 -2.05 -10.88 -8.08
N LEU A 103 -1.24 -9.90 -8.46
CA LEU A 103 -1.63 -8.75 -9.27
C LEU A 103 -0.71 -8.63 -10.49
N PRO A 104 -1.13 -7.93 -11.55
CA PRO A 104 -0.24 -7.60 -12.66
C PRO A 104 1.04 -6.94 -12.16
N SER A 105 2.18 -7.38 -12.69
CA SER A 105 3.50 -6.80 -12.36
C SER A 105 3.52 -5.32 -12.74
N TYR A 106 4.01 -4.48 -11.84
CA TYR A 106 4.17 -3.05 -12.13
C TYR A 106 5.13 -2.78 -13.30
N PHE A 107 6.08 -3.69 -13.51
CA PHE A 107 7.02 -3.63 -14.63
C PHE A 107 6.53 -4.36 -15.88
N TYR A 108 5.30 -4.88 -15.89
CA TYR A 108 4.74 -5.49 -17.08
C TYR A 108 4.45 -4.43 -18.13
N ILE A 109 5.08 -4.58 -19.29
CA ILE A 109 4.81 -3.79 -20.48
C ILE A 109 4.15 -4.76 -21.46
N PRO A 110 2.86 -4.60 -21.79
CA PRO A 110 2.24 -5.44 -22.80
C PRO A 110 2.95 -5.21 -24.14
N GLU A 111 3.39 -6.29 -24.78
CA GLU A 111 3.96 -6.17 -26.12
C GLU A 111 2.89 -5.68 -27.11
N PRO A 112 3.21 -4.75 -28.01
CA PRO A 112 2.28 -4.32 -29.04
C PRO A 112 1.92 -5.53 -29.92
N THR A 113 0.62 -5.82 -30.00
CA THR A 113 0.03 -6.94 -30.74
C THR A 113 0.15 -6.75 -32.25
N ASN A 114 1.37 -6.84 -32.80
CA ASN A 114 1.63 -6.86 -34.24
C ASN A 114 1.98 -8.27 -34.77
N SER A 115 1.70 -9.32 -34.01
CA SER A 115 1.95 -10.69 -34.44
C SER A 115 0.64 -11.47 -34.59
N GLN A 116 0.34 -11.90 -35.81
CA GLN A 116 -0.73 -12.83 -36.19
C GLN A 116 -0.55 -14.25 -35.60
N ASN A 117 0.21 -14.38 -34.51
CA ASN A 117 0.39 -15.62 -33.77
C ASN A 117 -0.37 -15.49 -32.46
N THR A 118 -1.48 -16.21 -32.35
CA THR A 118 -2.33 -16.38 -31.17
C THR A 118 -1.62 -17.18 -30.06
N LYS A 119 -0.40 -16.79 -29.68
CA LYS A 119 0.13 -17.16 -28.36
C LYS A 119 -0.51 -16.19 -27.38
N GLN A 120 -1.36 -16.71 -26.50
CA GLN A 120 -1.86 -15.95 -25.35
C GLN A 120 -0.64 -15.33 -24.66
N ILE A 121 -0.59 -14.01 -24.64
CA ILE A 121 0.43 -13.28 -23.88
C ILE A 121 0.09 -13.58 -22.42
N GLU A 122 0.86 -14.45 -21.76
CA GLU A 122 0.69 -14.70 -20.34
C GLU A 122 0.98 -13.39 -19.59
N GLU A 123 -0.06 -12.82 -18.99
CA GLU A 123 0.04 -11.64 -18.16
C GLU A 123 1.00 -11.95 -16.99
N ARG A 124 2.09 -11.21 -16.89
CA ARG A 124 3.07 -11.44 -15.84
C ARG A 124 2.51 -10.94 -14.52
N THR A 125 2.13 -11.85 -13.64
CA THR A 125 1.64 -11.52 -12.29
C THR A 125 2.74 -11.65 -11.23
N VAL A 126 2.63 -10.87 -10.15
CA VAL A 126 3.44 -10.96 -8.93
C VAL A 126 2.53 -11.07 -7.71
N PRO A 127 2.99 -11.59 -6.56
CA PRO A 127 2.16 -11.66 -5.37
C PRO A 127 1.61 -10.30 -4.94
N ALA A 128 0.38 -10.28 -4.43
CA ALA A 128 -0.24 -9.09 -3.88
C ALA A 128 0.28 -8.80 -2.46
N ILE A 129 0.40 -7.53 -2.10
CA ILE A 129 0.70 -7.07 -0.74
C ILE A 129 -0.47 -6.24 -0.22
N ILE A 130 -0.95 -6.58 0.98
CA ILE A 130 -1.92 -5.76 1.70
C ILE A 130 -1.18 -4.55 2.29
N THR A 131 -1.50 -3.37 1.77
CA THR A 131 -0.81 -2.13 2.14
C THR A 131 -1.64 -1.25 3.05
N GLU A 132 -2.98 -1.37 3.01
CA GLU A 132 -3.88 -0.61 3.88
C GLU A 132 -5.07 -1.48 4.29
N LEU A 133 -5.59 -1.19 5.49
CA LEU A 133 -6.81 -1.76 6.05
C LEU A 133 -7.72 -0.60 6.44
N ASN A 134 -8.89 -0.49 5.82
CA ASN A 134 -9.86 0.59 6.03
C ASN A 134 -9.24 1.99 5.86
N GLY A 135 -8.39 2.17 4.85
CA GLY A 135 -7.66 3.42 4.61
C GLY A 135 -6.47 3.67 5.55
N ILE A 136 -6.27 2.80 6.55
CA ILE A 136 -5.16 2.91 7.50
C ILE A 136 -3.96 2.11 6.96
N PRO A 137 -2.80 2.74 6.71
CA PRO A 137 -1.63 2.06 6.22
C PRO A 137 -1.12 0.97 7.17
N LEU A 138 -0.72 -0.16 6.59
CA LEU A 138 -0.02 -1.24 7.26
C LEU A 138 1.48 -1.10 7.01
N SER A 139 2.29 -1.59 7.95
CA SER A 139 3.74 -1.67 7.74
C SER A 139 4.05 -2.68 6.63
N LEU A 140 4.79 -2.28 5.59
CA LEU A 140 5.26 -3.22 4.57
C LEU A 140 6.20 -4.30 5.15
N TYR A 141 6.86 -4.00 6.27
CA TYR A 141 7.71 -4.94 6.99
C TYR A 141 7.03 -5.57 8.19
N SER A 142 5.70 -5.45 8.31
CA SER A 142 4.95 -6.01 9.43
C SER A 142 5.40 -7.43 9.69
N LYS A 143 5.91 -7.67 10.88
CA LYS A 143 6.18 -9.01 11.38
C LYS A 143 5.04 -9.39 12.31
N ASN A 144 4.91 -10.69 12.58
CA ASN A 144 4.01 -11.17 13.63
C ASN A 144 2.54 -10.90 13.35
N GLU A 145 2.10 -11.05 12.09
CA GLU A 145 0.68 -11.08 11.75
C GLU A 145 -0.08 -9.77 12.12
N GLN A 146 0.55 -8.60 12.02
CA GLN A 146 -0.10 -7.31 12.36
C GLN A 146 -1.42 -7.09 11.62
N PHE A 147 -1.51 -7.51 10.36
CA PHE A 147 -2.76 -7.49 9.60
C PHE A 147 -3.88 -8.20 10.38
N PHE A 148 -3.68 -9.47 10.75
CA PHE A 148 -4.69 -10.22 11.51
C PHE A 148 -4.95 -9.61 12.89
N LYS A 149 -3.92 -9.13 13.58
CA LYS A 149 -4.12 -8.43 14.85
C LYS A 149 -5.03 -7.21 14.73
N ARG A 150 -4.94 -6.44 13.63
CA ARG A 150 -5.86 -5.32 13.39
C ARG A 150 -7.26 -5.79 13.01
N ILE A 151 -7.37 -6.86 12.22
CA ILE A 151 -8.67 -7.48 11.89
C ILE A 151 -9.37 -8.01 13.15
N ASP A 152 -8.64 -8.64 14.07
CA ASP A 152 -9.18 -9.22 15.30
C ASP A 152 -9.78 -8.16 16.23
N LEU A 153 -9.35 -6.90 16.11
CA LEU A 153 -9.92 -5.77 16.85
C LEU A 153 -11.26 -5.27 16.26
N LEU A 154 -11.59 -5.66 15.03
CA LEU A 154 -12.84 -5.26 14.38
C LEU A 154 -13.98 -6.16 14.85
N GLN A 155 -15.18 -5.59 14.99
CA GLN A 155 -16.36 -6.37 15.36
C GLN A 155 -16.78 -7.31 14.23
N LYS A 156 -17.37 -8.46 14.57
CA LYS A 156 -18.06 -9.28 13.60
C LYS A 156 -19.16 -8.47 12.89
N GLY A 157 -19.28 -8.68 11.59
CA GLY A 157 -20.20 -7.95 10.71
C GLY A 157 -19.61 -6.68 10.11
N THR A 158 -18.42 -6.25 10.55
CA THR A 158 -17.74 -5.07 10.00
C THR A 158 -17.36 -5.32 8.54
N GLU A 159 -17.63 -4.32 7.69
CA GLU A 159 -17.10 -4.27 6.33
C GLU A 159 -15.63 -3.83 6.37
N ILE A 160 -14.80 -4.54 5.62
CA ILE A 160 -13.36 -4.35 5.56
C ILE A 160 -12.98 -3.97 4.14
N ASN A 161 -12.22 -2.90 4.01
CA ASN A 161 -11.58 -2.48 2.77
C ASN A 161 -10.09 -2.79 2.82
N LEU A 162 -9.59 -3.56 1.86
CA LEU A 162 -8.19 -3.91 1.72
C LEU A 162 -7.62 -3.24 0.47
N THR A 163 -6.52 -2.49 0.65
CA THR A 163 -5.76 -1.92 -0.46
C THR A 163 -4.59 -2.84 -0.80
N LEU A 164 -4.61 -3.40 -2.00
CA LEU A 164 -3.57 -4.29 -2.51
C LEU A 164 -2.67 -3.58 -3.52
N LEU A 165 -1.37 -3.91 -3.47
CA LEU A 165 -0.38 -3.45 -4.43
C LEU A 165 0.52 -4.60 -4.91
N PRO A 166 1.05 -4.53 -6.15
CA PRO A 166 2.03 -5.49 -6.65
C PRO A 166 3.30 -5.50 -5.77
N THR A 167 3.85 -6.70 -5.51
CA THR A 167 5.08 -6.83 -4.69
C THR A 167 6.26 -6.06 -5.27
N ASP A 168 6.44 -6.08 -6.59
CA ASP A 168 7.56 -5.44 -7.27
C ASP A 168 7.51 -3.90 -7.21
N PHE A 169 6.32 -3.31 -7.24
CA PHE A 169 6.09 -1.89 -6.94
C PHE A 169 6.49 -1.56 -5.51
N CYS A 170 6.01 -2.34 -4.53
CA CYS A 170 6.37 -2.14 -3.13
C CYS A 170 7.89 -2.22 -2.90
N ASP A 171 8.55 -3.21 -3.52
CA ASP A 171 10.00 -3.38 -3.44
C ASP A 171 10.77 -2.20 -4.07
N LEU A 172 10.27 -1.64 -5.19
CA LEU A 172 10.84 -0.45 -5.81
C LEU A 172 10.82 0.75 -4.86
N ILE A 173 9.65 1.05 -4.28
CA ILE A 173 9.48 2.16 -3.34
C ILE A 173 10.37 1.98 -2.12
N LEU A 174 10.41 0.77 -1.56
CA LEU A 174 11.26 0.44 -0.42
C LEU A 174 12.75 0.62 -0.71
N ARG A 175 13.20 0.21 -1.90
CA ARG A 175 14.59 0.41 -2.33
C ARG A 175 14.92 1.90 -2.44
N GLN A 176 14.03 2.71 -3.00
CA GLN A 176 14.22 4.16 -3.10
C GLN A 176 14.28 4.83 -1.72
N LEU A 177 13.40 4.45 -0.79
CA LEU A 177 13.39 4.99 0.57
C LEU A 177 14.67 4.70 1.34
N ARG A 178 15.15 3.45 1.26
CA ARG A 178 16.42 3.03 1.88
C ARG A 178 17.61 3.83 1.34
N ALA A 179 17.60 4.17 0.06
CA ALA A 179 18.65 4.98 -0.56
C ALA A 179 18.58 6.46 -0.13
N GLN A 180 17.38 6.97 0.16
CA GLN A 180 17.17 8.40 0.47
C GLN A 180 17.23 8.72 1.98
N CYS A 181 16.86 7.78 2.87
CA CYS A 181 16.78 8.01 4.31
C CYS A 181 17.27 6.79 5.09
N LYS A 182 18.36 6.92 5.86
CA LYS A 182 18.91 5.81 6.68
C LYS A 182 17.96 5.37 7.82
N ASP A 183 17.18 6.31 8.35
CA ASP A 183 16.29 6.12 9.50
C ASP A 183 14.81 6.01 9.10
N TYR A 184 14.51 5.67 7.85
CA TYR A 184 13.14 5.66 7.30
C TYR A 184 12.15 4.83 8.13
N GLN A 185 12.63 3.81 8.84
CA GLN A 185 11.82 2.93 9.68
C GLN A 185 11.14 3.68 10.84
N LYS A 186 11.76 4.75 11.37
CA LYS A 186 11.16 5.58 12.44
C LYS A 186 9.84 6.21 12.01
N PHE A 187 9.69 6.42 10.69
CA PHE A 187 8.51 7.01 10.09
C PHE A 187 7.49 5.96 9.67
N MET A 188 7.78 4.66 9.74
CA MET A 188 6.84 3.61 9.38
C MET A 188 6.01 3.15 10.59
N HIS A 189 4.72 2.85 10.38
CA HIS A 189 3.89 2.20 11.40
C HIS A 189 4.53 0.90 11.90
N ASP A 190 4.46 0.69 13.22
CA ASP A 190 4.80 -0.57 13.91
C ASP A 190 6.16 -1.21 13.53
N SER A 191 7.17 -0.36 13.28
CA SER A 191 8.60 -0.68 13.06
C SER A 191 9.28 -1.29 14.28
#